data_AF-A0A0S6XK84-F1
#
_entry.id   AF-A0A0S6XK84-F1
#
_cell.length_a   1.000
_cell.length_b   1.000
_cell.length_c   1.000
_cell.angle_alpha   90.00
_cell.angle_beta   90.00
_cell.angle_gamma   90.00
#
_symmetry.space_group_name_H-M   'P 1'
#
loop_
_entity.id
_entity.type
_entity.pdbx_description
1 polymer ?
#
loop_
_entity_poly.entity_id
_entity_poly.type
_entity_poly.pdbx_seq_one_letter_code
_entity_poly.pdbx_strand_id
1 'polypeptide(L)'
;MTFELLLQNNLSEGTVSLASADPRAPPRIDPRFLEHPFDKRIAIETVRQALAIGKASAYSSIIKHMVHGPDGDEDDAILHFVRENLGQGYHSLGSCRMGPAGEARSVVDSAFRLIGLDNVRVADLSVCPILTCNHTQINAYLIGERAARLLIKDFVH
;
A
#
# COMPACT_ATOMS: atom_id res chain seq x y z
N MET A 1 18.79 8.32 16.11
CA MET A 1 17.81 7.24 15.85
C MET A 1 16.72 7.83 14.97
N THR A 2 16.31 7.10 13.94
CA THR A 2 15.26 7.53 13.00
C THR A 2 14.17 6.48 13.00
N PHE A 3 12.91 6.93 13.02
CA PHE A 3 11.75 6.05 12.90
C PHE A 3 11.12 6.29 11.53
N GLU A 4 11.10 5.26 10.70
CA GLU A 4 10.31 5.23 9.47
C GLU A 4 8.98 4.54 9.77
N LEU A 5 7.88 5.21 9.45
CA LEU A 5 6.53 4.80 9.84
C LEU A 5 5.76 4.43 8.58
N LEU A 6 5.35 3.16 8.49
CA LEU A 6 4.60 2.63 7.36
C LEU A 6 3.18 2.25 7.78
N LEU A 7 2.19 2.86 7.15
CA LEU A 7 0.79 2.49 7.33
C LEU A 7 0.45 1.31 6.40
N GLN A 8 0.42 0.09 6.93
CA GLN A 8 0.23 -1.14 6.14
C GLN A 8 -1.25 -1.58 5.99
N ASN A 9 -2.18 -0.95 6.71
CA ASN A 9 -3.62 -1.27 6.65
C ASN A 9 -4.45 -0.01 6.34
N ASN A 10 -4.01 0.77 5.36
CA ASN A 10 -4.72 1.97 4.94
C ASN A 10 -6.07 1.63 4.31
N LEU A 11 -7.04 2.51 4.49
CA LEU A 11 -8.38 2.44 3.90
C LEU A 11 -8.58 3.48 2.79
N SER A 12 -7.69 4.46 2.65
CA SER A 12 -7.68 5.34 1.48
C SER A 12 -7.34 4.53 0.24
N GLU A 13 -8.07 4.78 -0.84
CA GLU A 13 -7.92 4.09 -2.11
C GLU A 13 -7.66 5.10 -3.23
N GLY A 14 -6.58 4.88 -3.96
CA GLY A 14 -6.19 5.72 -5.08
C GLY A 14 -6.65 5.16 -6.42
N THR A 15 -6.24 5.85 -7.49
CA THR A 15 -6.47 5.43 -8.86
C THR A 15 -5.20 5.53 -9.70
N VAL A 16 -5.08 4.60 -10.65
CA VAL A 16 -4.14 4.68 -11.77
C VAL A 16 -4.98 4.71 -13.04
N SER A 17 -4.81 5.71 -13.90
CA SER A 17 -5.60 5.86 -15.12
C SER A 17 -4.77 6.35 -16.31
N LEU A 18 -5.30 6.14 -17.52
CA LEU A 18 -4.65 6.63 -18.73
C LEU A 18 -4.63 8.16 -18.76
N ALA A 19 -3.49 8.74 -19.07
CA ALA A 19 -3.37 10.19 -19.26
C ALA A 19 -3.81 10.64 -20.67
N SER A 20 -3.72 9.74 -21.64
CA SER A 20 -4.03 9.94 -23.06
C SER A 20 -4.24 8.59 -23.77
N ALA A 21 -4.45 8.62 -25.09
CA ALA A 21 -4.51 7.41 -25.92
C ALA A 21 -3.13 6.83 -26.30
N ASP A 22 -2.02 7.56 -26.06
CA ASP A 22 -0.67 7.04 -26.30
C ASP A 22 -0.28 6.06 -25.17
N PRO A 23 -0.05 4.76 -25.45
CA PRO A 23 0.31 3.78 -24.43
C PRO A 23 1.72 4.00 -23.85
N ARG A 24 2.55 4.88 -24.44
CA ARG A 24 3.87 5.26 -23.90
C ARG A 24 3.81 6.46 -22.95
N ALA A 25 2.69 7.18 -22.92
CA ALA A 25 2.53 8.29 -22.01
C ALA A 25 2.49 7.79 -20.56
N PRO A 26 3.14 8.48 -19.60
CA PRO A 26 3.06 8.10 -18.20
C PRO A 26 1.60 8.15 -17.71
N PRO A 27 1.16 7.19 -16.88
CA PRO A 27 -0.21 7.18 -16.37
C PRO A 27 -0.43 8.32 -15.37
N ARG A 28 -1.70 8.66 -15.14
CA ARG A 28 -2.10 9.49 -14.00
C ARG A 28 -2.17 8.59 -12.78
N ILE A 29 -1.43 8.95 -11.73
CA ILE A 29 -1.40 8.23 -10.46
C ILE A 29 -1.84 9.21 -9.38
N ASP A 30 -2.93 8.86 -8.70
CA ASP A 30 -3.43 9.61 -7.55
C ASP A 30 -3.69 8.62 -6.41
N PRO A 31 -2.77 8.50 -5.45
CA PRO A 31 -2.92 7.60 -4.30
C PRO A 31 -4.00 8.03 -3.31
N ARG A 32 -4.44 9.30 -3.36
CA ARG A 32 -5.38 9.91 -2.40
C ARG A 32 -5.01 9.66 -0.95
N PHE A 33 -3.73 9.86 -0.65
CA PHE A 33 -3.22 9.61 0.69
C PHE A 33 -3.99 10.39 1.76
N LEU A 34 -4.25 9.71 2.88
CA LEU A 34 -4.96 10.27 4.02
C LEU A 34 -6.38 10.80 3.68
N GLU A 35 -7.01 10.34 2.60
CA GLU A 35 -8.40 10.74 2.30
C GLU A 35 -9.35 10.15 3.35
N HIS A 36 -9.16 8.87 3.70
CA HIS A 36 -9.98 8.19 4.68
C HIS A 36 -9.65 8.64 6.13
N PRO A 37 -10.65 8.96 6.97
CA PRO A 37 -10.40 9.45 8.34
C PRO A 37 -9.66 8.44 9.23
N PHE A 38 -9.84 7.14 9.01
CA PHE A 38 -9.07 6.10 9.68
C PHE A 38 -7.56 6.27 9.48
N ASP A 39 -7.13 6.55 8.25
CA ASP A 39 -5.70 6.66 7.93
C ASP A 39 -5.07 7.87 8.60
N LYS A 40 -5.80 8.99 8.66
CA LYS A 40 -5.39 10.18 9.43
C LYS A 40 -5.19 9.82 10.90
N ARG A 41 -6.16 9.11 11.49
CA ARG A 41 -6.11 8.73 12.90
C ARG A 41 -4.94 7.79 13.20
N ILE A 42 -4.74 6.75 12.38
CA ILE A 42 -3.62 5.83 12.58
C ILE A 42 -2.27 6.54 12.37
N ALA A 43 -2.16 7.44 11.39
CA ALA A 43 -0.93 8.21 11.19
C ALA A 43 -0.57 9.05 12.43
N ILE A 44 -1.55 9.74 13.02
CA ILE A 44 -1.36 10.50 14.27
C ILE A 44 -0.87 9.60 15.39
N GLU A 45 -1.56 8.49 15.64
CA GLU A 45 -1.21 7.57 16.73
C GLU A 45 0.13 6.88 16.52
N THR A 46 0.51 6.61 15.27
CA THR A 46 1.80 6.01 14.94
C THR A 46 2.95 6.98 15.24
N VAL A 47 2.80 8.27 14.90
CA VAL A 47 3.79 9.29 15.27
C VAL A 47 3.84 9.47 16.78
N ARG A 48 2.68 9.56 17.46
CA ARG A 48 2.60 9.68 18.92
C ARG A 48 3.33 8.52 19.61
N GLN A 49 3.14 7.29 19.13
CA GLN A 49 3.82 6.11 19.63
C GLN A 49 5.33 6.14 19.36
N ALA A 50 5.77 6.58 18.18
CA ALA A 50 7.20 6.72 17.86
C ALA A 50 7.89 7.73 18.79
N LEU A 51 7.22 8.86 19.08
CA LEU A 51 7.71 9.86 20.03
C LEU A 51 7.79 9.29 21.46
N ALA A 52 6.79 8.52 21.88
CA ALA A 52 6.80 7.85 23.19
C ALA A 52 7.96 6.85 23.31
N ILE A 53 8.20 6.05 22.26
CA ILE A 53 9.35 5.13 22.19
C ILE A 53 10.66 5.92 22.29
N GLY A 54 10.82 7.00 21.53
CA GLY A 54 12.03 7.83 21.56
C GLY A 54 12.30 8.48 22.92
N LYS A 55 11.27 8.69 23.75
CA LYS A 55 11.38 9.24 25.11
C LYS A 55 11.56 8.18 26.20
N ALA A 56 11.47 6.89 25.88
CA ALA A 56 11.55 5.84 26.87
C ALA A 56 12.93 5.83 27.57
N SER A 57 12.95 5.54 28.87
CA SER A 57 14.16 5.59 29.71
C SER A 57 15.30 4.70 29.18
N ALA A 58 14.95 3.58 28.54
CA ALA A 58 15.88 2.67 27.88
C ALA A 58 16.75 3.35 26.81
N TYR A 59 16.28 4.46 26.22
CA TYR A 59 17.01 5.20 25.18
C TYR A 59 17.64 6.51 25.67
N SER A 60 17.50 6.86 26.96
CA SER A 60 17.97 8.15 27.50
C SER A 60 19.47 8.41 27.34
N SER A 61 20.29 7.35 27.31
CA SER A 61 21.74 7.47 27.07
C SER A 61 22.08 7.66 25.58
N ILE A 62 21.21 7.21 24.67
CA ILE A 62 21.41 7.13 23.22
C ILE A 62 20.79 8.34 22.51
N ILE A 63 19.56 8.69 22.84
CA ILE A 63 18.78 9.77 22.22
C ILE A 63 18.97 11.04 23.03
N LYS A 64 19.55 12.08 22.42
CA LYS A 64 19.85 13.36 23.09
C LYS A 64 18.74 14.39 22.92
N HIS A 65 18.25 14.56 21.69
CA HIS A 65 17.16 15.46 21.35
C HIS A 65 16.55 15.03 20.02
N MET A 66 15.31 15.46 19.79
CA MET A 66 14.62 15.30 18.51
C MET A 66 15.12 16.37 17.53
N VAL A 67 15.44 15.97 16.30
CA VAL A 67 15.92 16.88 15.23
C VAL A 67 14.92 17.03 14.09
N HIS A 68 13.96 16.11 13.99
CA HIS A 68 12.91 16.11 12.97
C HIS A 68 11.66 15.46 13.55
N GLY A 69 10.57 16.22 13.67
CA GLY A 69 9.33 15.78 14.31
C GLY A 69 8.29 16.91 14.33
N PRO A 70 7.07 16.63 14.81
CA PRO A 70 6.02 17.63 14.89
C PRO A 70 6.35 18.71 15.91
N ASP A 71 5.85 19.93 15.68
CA ASP A 71 6.02 21.09 16.56
C ASP A 71 5.21 21.01 17.87
N GLY A 72 4.30 20.04 17.97
CA GLY A 72 3.46 19.78 19.13
C GLY A 72 2.92 18.35 19.16
N ASP A 73 2.23 18.00 20.25
CA ASP A 73 1.61 16.68 20.46
C ASP A 73 0.08 16.66 20.27
N GLU A 74 -0.49 17.80 19.87
CA GLU A 74 -1.87 17.92 19.42
C GLU A 74 -2.06 17.27 18.04
N ASP A 75 -3.24 16.67 17.82
CA ASP A 75 -3.55 15.91 16.61
C ASP A 75 -3.31 16.72 15.32
N ASP A 76 -3.65 18.01 15.31
CA ASP A 76 -3.48 18.89 14.14
C ASP A 76 -2.00 19.16 13.83
N ALA A 77 -1.17 19.37 14.86
CA ALA A 77 0.27 19.58 14.69
C ALA A 77 0.96 18.32 14.15
N ILE A 78 0.58 17.15 14.69
CA ILE A 78 1.07 15.85 14.22
C ILE A 78 0.61 15.61 12.78
N LEU A 79 -0.66 15.83 12.46
CA LEU A 79 -1.18 15.59 11.12
C LEU A 79 -0.58 16.54 10.08
N HIS A 80 -0.31 17.80 10.46
CA HIS A 80 0.43 18.73 9.61
C HIS A 80 1.83 18.19 9.31
N PHE A 81 2.58 17.78 10.33
CA PHE A 81 3.89 17.15 10.15
C PHE A 81 3.82 15.92 9.24
N VAL A 82 2.83 15.05 9.43
CA VAL A 82 2.62 13.87 8.55
C VAL A 82 2.42 14.32 7.11
N ARG A 83 1.57 15.30 6.83
CA ARG A 83 1.29 15.75 5.45
C ARG A 83 2.52 16.30 4.73
N GLU A 84 3.34 17.08 5.43
CA GLU A 84 4.57 17.66 4.87
C GLU A 84 5.66 16.62 4.61
N ASN A 85 5.59 15.47 5.30
CA ASN A 85 6.64 14.44 5.26
C ASN A 85 6.17 13.11 4.67
N LEU A 86 4.93 13.04 4.18
CA LEU A 86 4.35 11.80 3.66
C LEU A 86 4.97 11.45 2.30
N GLY A 87 5.38 10.20 2.16
CA GLY A 87 5.88 9.63 0.91
C GLY A 87 5.23 8.28 0.59
N GLN A 88 5.53 7.77 -0.60
CA GLN A 88 5.12 6.41 -0.96
C GLN A 88 5.97 5.38 -0.22
N GLY A 89 5.32 4.36 0.37
CA GLY A 89 6.02 3.19 0.93
C GLY A 89 6.42 2.13 -0.11
N TYR A 90 6.35 2.45 -1.41
CA TYR A 90 6.67 1.55 -2.53
C TYR A 90 5.89 0.21 -2.56
N HIS A 91 4.70 0.17 -1.96
CA HIS A 91 3.86 -1.03 -1.84
C HIS A 91 2.50 -0.89 -2.55
N SER A 92 2.42 -0.13 -3.64
CA SER A 92 1.16 0.02 -4.41
C SER A 92 0.67 -1.32 -4.97
N LEU A 93 -0.65 -1.57 -4.85
CA LEU A 93 -1.30 -2.82 -5.23
C LEU A 93 -2.80 -2.61 -5.51
N GLY A 94 -3.49 -3.65 -5.95
CA GLY A 94 -4.96 -3.67 -6.02
C GLY A 94 -5.60 -2.99 -7.23
N SER A 95 -4.81 -2.48 -8.18
CA SER A 95 -5.33 -1.84 -9.40
C SER A 95 -6.00 -2.80 -10.39
N CYS A 96 -5.74 -4.10 -10.28
CA CYS A 96 -6.43 -5.18 -11.00
C CYS A 96 -6.91 -6.25 -10.01
N ARG A 97 -7.57 -5.80 -8.94
CA ARG A 97 -8.00 -6.59 -7.78
C ARG A 97 -8.60 -7.96 -8.16
N MET A 98 -8.10 -9.00 -7.49
CA MET A 98 -8.69 -10.33 -7.51
C MET A 98 -9.96 -10.38 -6.66
N GLY A 99 -10.99 -11.04 -7.17
CA GLY A 99 -12.23 -11.25 -6.41
C GLY A 99 -13.23 -12.18 -7.11
N PRO A 100 -14.39 -12.43 -6.49
CA PRO A 100 -15.45 -13.25 -7.09
C PRO A 100 -16.03 -12.60 -8.34
N ALA A 101 -16.45 -13.45 -9.28
CA ALA A 101 -17.21 -12.99 -10.45
C ALA A 101 -18.54 -12.37 -9.98
N GLY A 102 -18.81 -11.14 -10.41
CA GLY A 102 -20.00 -10.37 -10.03
C GLY A 102 -19.78 -9.31 -8.94
N GLU A 103 -18.64 -9.32 -8.24
CA GLU A 103 -18.23 -8.16 -7.43
C GLU A 103 -17.72 -7.05 -8.35
N ALA A 104 -18.29 -5.85 -8.24
CA ALA A 104 -18.05 -4.75 -9.16
C ALA A 104 -16.58 -4.30 -9.25
N ARG A 105 -15.77 -4.60 -8.23
CA ARG A 105 -14.35 -4.23 -8.16
C ARG A 105 -13.40 -5.36 -8.56
N SER A 106 -13.91 -6.54 -8.87
CA SER A 106 -13.10 -7.67 -9.32
C SER A 106 -12.68 -7.47 -10.77
N VAL A 107 -11.38 -7.51 -11.02
CA VAL A 107 -10.79 -7.46 -12.38
C VAL A 107 -10.34 -8.84 -12.81
N VAL A 108 -9.76 -9.62 -11.89
CA VAL A 108 -9.37 -11.01 -12.13
C VAL A 108 -10.08 -11.98 -11.18
N ASP A 109 -10.25 -13.22 -11.62
CA ASP A 109 -10.74 -14.29 -10.75
C ASP A 109 -9.62 -14.94 -9.91
N SER A 110 -9.97 -15.93 -9.10
CA SER A 110 -9.02 -16.67 -8.23
C SER A 110 -7.98 -17.50 -8.99
N ALA A 111 -8.10 -17.60 -10.31
CA ALA A 111 -7.13 -18.22 -11.20
C ALA A 111 -6.35 -17.20 -12.04
N PHE A 112 -6.36 -15.92 -11.63
CA PHE A 112 -5.68 -14.79 -12.30
C PHE A 112 -6.22 -14.46 -13.69
N ARG A 113 -7.37 -15.03 -14.07
CA ARG A 113 -7.96 -14.80 -15.40
C ARG A 113 -8.68 -13.46 -15.41
N LEU A 114 -8.46 -12.67 -16.45
CA LEU A 114 -9.15 -11.41 -16.64
C LEU A 114 -10.65 -11.67 -16.85
N ILE A 115 -11.50 -11.08 -16.03
CA ILE A 115 -12.94 -11.31 -16.10
C ILE A 115 -13.48 -10.69 -17.40
N GLY A 116 -14.19 -11.50 -18.20
CA GLY A 116 -14.78 -11.08 -19.48
C GLY A 116 -13.84 -11.19 -20.68
N LEU A 117 -12.61 -11.68 -20.51
CA LEU A 117 -11.71 -11.99 -21.63
C LEU A 117 -11.10 -13.38 -21.48
N ASP A 118 -11.05 -14.11 -22.60
CA ASP A 118 -10.40 -15.40 -22.66
C ASP A 118 -8.88 -15.25 -22.88
N ASN A 119 -8.11 -16.22 -22.38
CA ASN A 119 -6.66 -16.33 -22.61
C ASN A 119 -5.81 -15.13 -22.13
N VAL A 120 -6.33 -14.29 -21.24
CA VAL A 120 -5.59 -13.18 -20.63
C VAL A 120 -5.54 -13.36 -19.10
N ARG A 121 -4.35 -13.15 -18.53
CA ARG A 121 -4.13 -13.17 -17.07
C ARG A 121 -3.31 -11.99 -16.61
N VAL A 122 -3.47 -11.62 -15.33
CA VAL A 122 -2.61 -10.64 -14.64
C VAL A 122 -1.99 -11.33 -13.43
N ALA A 123 -0.67 -11.27 -13.29
CA ALA A 123 0.06 -11.98 -12.24
C ALA A 123 1.17 -11.10 -11.64
N ASP A 124 0.75 -10.02 -10.98
CA ASP A 124 1.62 -9.12 -10.22
C ASP A 124 0.87 -8.60 -8.97
N LEU A 125 1.44 -7.62 -8.25
CA LEU A 125 0.82 -7.06 -7.04
C LEU A 125 -0.53 -6.36 -7.30
N SER A 126 -0.86 -5.98 -8.53
CA SER A 126 -2.14 -5.34 -8.85
C SER A 126 -3.34 -6.22 -8.50
N VAL A 127 -3.14 -7.54 -8.42
CA VAL A 127 -4.22 -8.49 -8.10
C VAL A 127 -4.48 -8.62 -6.60
N CYS A 128 -3.57 -8.16 -5.74
CA CYS A 128 -3.75 -8.24 -4.29
C CYS A 128 -4.96 -7.40 -3.86
N PRO A 129 -5.98 -7.99 -3.20
CA PRO A 129 -7.17 -7.25 -2.79
C PRO A 129 -6.95 -6.37 -1.55
N ILE A 130 -5.91 -6.69 -0.76
CA ILE A 130 -5.53 -6.00 0.47
C ILE A 130 -4.00 -5.96 0.59
N LEU A 131 -3.47 -4.92 1.23
CA LEU A 131 -2.07 -4.86 1.62
C LEU A 131 -1.83 -5.79 2.82
N THR A 132 -0.82 -6.63 2.74
CA THR A 132 -0.38 -7.47 3.86
C THR A 132 0.63 -6.70 4.71
N CYS A 133 0.68 -6.97 6.02
CA CYS A 133 1.60 -6.32 6.96
C CYS A 133 3.05 -6.81 6.81
N ASN A 134 3.64 -6.62 5.63
CA ASN A 134 5.03 -6.97 5.31
C ASN A 134 5.53 -6.19 4.09
N HIS A 135 6.80 -6.37 3.74
CA HIS A 135 7.31 -5.91 2.44
C HIS A 135 6.77 -6.76 1.30
N THR A 136 6.26 -6.10 0.27
CA THR A 136 5.44 -6.76 -0.76
C THR A 136 6.19 -7.73 -1.68
N GLN A 137 7.53 -7.73 -1.65
CA GLN A 137 8.37 -8.59 -2.49
C GLN A 137 8.01 -10.08 -2.38
N ILE A 138 7.78 -10.59 -1.17
CA ILE A 138 7.41 -12.00 -1.00
C ILE A 138 6.04 -12.32 -1.60
N ASN A 139 5.08 -11.39 -1.50
CA ASN A 139 3.76 -11.55 -2.11
C ASN A 139 3.88 -11.61 -3.63
N ALA A 140 4.73 -10.79 -4.24
CA ALA A 140 4.97 -10.84 -5.69
C ALA A 140 5.52 -12.21 -6.14
N TYR A 141 6.48 -12.78 -5.40
CA TYR A 141 6.99 -14.13 -5.70
C TYR A 141 5.91 -15.20 -5.57
N LEU A 142 5.11 -15.17 -4.50
CA LEU A 142 4.04 -16.14 -4.28
C LEU A 142 2.92 -16.03 -5.31
N ILE A 143 2.59 -14.81 -5.76
CA ILE A 143 1.64 -14.58 -6.86
C ILE A 143 2.17 -15.22 -8.15
N GLY A 144 3.43 -14.96 -8.50
CA GLY A 144 4.06 -15.53 -9.69
C GLY A 144 4.10 -17.06 -9.67
N GLU A 145 4.54 -17.66 -8.56
CA GLU A 145 4.57 -19.11 -8.38
C GLU A 145 3.17 -19.72 -8.52
N ARG A 146 2.19 -19.14 -7.84
CA ARG A 146 0.81 -19.63 -7.86
C ARG A 146 0.18 -19.52 -9.26
N ALA A 147 0.37 -18.39 -9.93
CA ALA A 147 -0.15 -18.15 -11.27
C ALA A 147 0.48 -19.13 -12.28
N ALA A 148 1.79 -19.35 -12.22
CA ALA A 148 2.49 -20.31 -13.05
C ALA A 148 1.96 -21.73 -12.85
N ARG A 149 1.74 -22.15 -11.59
CA ARG A 149 1.20 -23.49 -11.27
C ARG A 149 -0.20 -23.71 -11.86
N LEU A 150 -1.05 -22.69 -11.84
CA LEU A 150 -2.39 -22.76 -12.43
C LEU A 150 -2.34 -22.75 -13.96
N LEU A 151 -1.46 -21.94 -14.54
CA LEU A 151 -1.24 -21.91 -15.99
C LEU A 151 -0.78 -23.27 -16.52
N ILE A 152 0.20 -23.91 -15.85
CA ILE A 152 0.69 -25.25 -16.21
C ILE A 152 -0.44 -26.28 -16.12
N LYS A 153 -1.22 -26.24 -15.04
CA LYS A 153 -2.35 -27.16 -14.85
C LYS A 153 -3.37 -27.05 -15.98
N ASP A 154 -3.70 -25.83 -16.40
CA ASP A 154 -4.69 -25.59 -17.45
C ASP A 154 -4.15 -25.89 -18.85
N PHE A 155 -2.83 -25.99 -19.04
CA PHE A 155 -2.21 -26.37 -20.32
C PHE A 155 -2.10 -27.89 -20.52
N VAL A 156 -1.98 -28.64 -19.43
CA VAL A 156 -1.85 -30.12 -19.46
C VAL A 156 -3.23 -30.81 -19.57
N HIS A 157 -4.31 -30.06 -19.47
CA HIS A 157 -5.70 -30.50 -19.62
C HIS A 157 -6.37 -29.79 -20.80
#